data_AF-A0NEH5-F1
#
_entry.id   AF-A0NEH5-F1
#
_cell.length_a   1.000
_cell.length_b   1.000
_cell.length_c   1.000
_cell.angle_alpha   90.00
_cell.angle_beta   90.00
_cell.angle_gamma   90.00
#
_symmetry.space_group_name_H-M   'P 1'
#
loop_
_entity.id
_entity.type
_entity.pdbx_description
1 polymer ?
#
loop_
_entity_poly.entity_id
_entity_poly.type
_entity_poly.pdbx_seq_one_letter_code
_entity_poly.pdbx_strand_id
1 'polypeptide(L)'
;MKLLILAVAISLAVLASGSYVPSTKFEAKYADKEFLFKQKFFFEVLRNIHLPLKYDEYIPYTKTWVSDETKYNDFAQVAEFFDYYKTGAFLEKGELFSIYNEQYLRQTYASTDKYFDYAVFARQRRLNHKPFSYTMNVMSDYTGKAIIRAFVGPKFDRFFDLQFYKKYFFEIDQYLVDFTAGKNTFVRNSRDFYWSVKDRTMYTDLYKKIMLGYNGQEKFALDMSEAHCGFPDRLILPKGWTSGMPMQFYFIITPYTAKTYEQGYQYDKTFTCGVESGMRFYDSLPFGYPFDRVINFNYFYTKNMYFKDVFIFHTEEMKMNQTY
;
A
#
# COMPACT_ATOMS: atom_id res chain seq x y z
N MET A 1 31.76 -7.37 -24.72
CA MET A 1 30.44 -7.77 -25.26
C MET A 1 29.65 -6.50 -25.54
N LYS A 2 29.48 -6.13 -26.82
CA LYS A 2 28.92 -4.82 -27.23
C LYS A 2 27.38 -4.89 -27.20
N LEU A 3 26.74 -4.29 -26.19
CA LEU A 3 25.28 -4.15 -26.14
C LEU A 3 24.84 -2.94 -26.98
N LEU A 4 24.18 -3.22 -28.09
CA LEU A 4 23.63 -2.22 -29.02
C LEU A 4 22.10 -2.15 -28.90
N ILE A 5 21.59 -1.67 -27.76
CA ILE A 5 20.14 -1.47 -27.55
C ILE A 5 19.71 -0.15 -28.21
N LEU A 6 18.76 -0.22 -29.14
CA LEU A 6 18.22 0.93 -29.86
C LEU A 6 16.72 1.08 -29.55
N ALA A 7 16.37 2.29 -29.08
CA ALA A 7 15.05 2.89 -28.93
C ALA A 7 14.03 2.25 -27.96
N VAL A 8 13.86 2.90 -26.80
CA VAL A 8 12.65 2.81 -25.96
C VAL A 8 11.69 3.91 -26.44
N ALA A 9 10.53 3.54 -26.97
CA ALA A 9 9.47 4.48 -27.34
C ALA A 9 8.30 4.33 -26.36
N ILE A 10 8.09 5.34 -25.51
CA ILE A 10 6.94 5.45 -24.61
C ILE A 10 5.97 6.52 -25.14
N SER A 11 4.76 6.07 -25.48
CA SER A 11 3.61 6.93 -25.74
C SER A 11 2.73 7.01 -24.49
N LEU A 12 2.63 8.20 -23.89
CA LEU A 12 1.59 8.51 -22.91
C LEU A 12 0.31 8.84 -23.69
N ALA A 13 -0.48 7.82 -23.98
CA ALA A 13 -1.77 8.00 -24.62
C ALA A 13 -2.84 8.26 -23.56
N VAL A 14 -3.44 9.46 -23.57
CA VAL A 14 -4.74 9.71 -22.95
C VAL A 14 -5.79 9.21 -23.93
N LEU A 15 -5.94 7.90 -24.06
CA LEU A 15 -6.98 7.30 -24.89
C LEU A 15 -8.06 6.71 -24.01
N ALA A 16 -9.24 7.33 -24.05
CA ALA A 16 -10.50 6.70 -23.68
C ALA A 16 -10.83 5.65 -24.76
N SER A 17 -10.17 4.50 -24.70
CA SER A 17 -10.52 3.34 -25.52
C SER A 17 -10.17 2.09 -24.75
N GLY A 18 -11.18 1.24 -24.50
CA GLY A 18 -11.09 0.01 -23.72
C GLY A 18 -9.91 -0.84 -24.14
N SER A 19 -8.82 -0.71 -23.39
CA SER A 19 -7.62 -1.51 -23.57
C SER A 19 -7.79 -2.69 -22.62
N TYR A 20 -8.01 -3.87 -23.18
CA TYR A 20 -7.96 -5.12 -22.44
C TYR A 20 -6.56 -5.28 -21.85
N VAL A 21 -6.41 -4.85 -20.60
CA VAL A 21 -5.27 -5.19 -19.76
C VAL A 21 -5.52 -6.62 -19.31
N PRO A 22 -4.62 -7.58 -19.55
CA PRO A 22 -4.68 -8.84 -18.85
C PRO A 22 -4.43 -8.51 -17.38
N SER A 23 -5.50 -8.26 -16.62
CA SER A 23 -5.41 -8.38 -15.18
C SER A 23 -4.90 -9.79 -14.97
N THR A 24 -3.80 -9.98 -14.26
CA THR A 24 -3.60 -11.23 -13.53
C THR A 24 -4.88 -11.43 -12.74
N LYS A 25 -5.80 -12.25 -13.29
CA LYS A 25 -7.07 -12.60 -12.65
C LYS A 25 -6.65 -13.42 -11.44
N PHE A 26 -6.36 -12.74 -10.34
CA PHE A 26 -6.54 -13.37 -9.05
C PHE A 26 -8.01 -13.75 -9.02
N GLU A 27 -8.30 -15.04 -9.05
CA GLU A 27 -9.66 -15.50 -8.74
C GLU A 27 -10.05 -14.84 -7.43
N ALA A 28 -11.19 -14.13 -7.45
CA ALA A 28 -11.68 -13.45 -6.28
C ALA A 28 -11.89 -14.51 -5.18
N LYS A 29 -11.06 -14.43 -4.14
CA LYS A 29 -11.26 -15.24 -2.94
C LYS A 29 -12.41 -14.63 -2.17
N TYR A 30 -13.29 -15.47 -1.66
CA TYR A 30 -14.42 -15.04 -0.85
C TYR A 30 -14.26 -15.57 0.56
N ALA A 31 -14.68 -14.77 1.53
CA ALA A 31 -14.71 -15.20 2.92
C ALA A 31 -15.75 -16.31 3.12
N ASP A 32 -15.40 -17.31 3.91
CA ASP A 32 -16.37 -18.29 4.40
C ASP A 32 -17.17 -17.74 5.59
N LYS A 33 -18.17 -18.50 6.03
CA LYS A 33 -19.07 -18.11 7.12
C LYS A 33 -18.35 -18.01 8.46
N GLU A 34 -17.35 -18.85 8.70
CA GLU A 34 -16.57 -18.85 9.95
C GLU A 34 -15.73 -17.58 10.06
N PHE A 35 -15.07 -17.18 8.98
CA PHE A 35 -14.33 -15.93 8.89
C PHE A 35 -15.25 -14.74 9.14
N LEU A 36 -16.41 -14.68 8.46
CA LEU A 36 -17.36 -13.58 8.61
C LEU A 36 -17.93 -13.49 10.03
N PHE A 37 -18.16 -14.63 10.69
CA PHE A 37 -18.55 -14.67 12.10
C PHE A 37 -17.48 -14.06 13.00
N LYS A 38 -16.21 -14.45 12.83
CA LYS A 38 -15.08 -13.88 13.58
C LYS A 38 -14.96 -12.38 13.35
N GLN A 39 -15.09 -11.92 12.11
CA GLN A 39 -15.07 -10.48 11.79
C GLN A 39 -16.25 -9.75 12.45
N LYS A 40 -17.48 -10.27 12.36
CA LYS A 40 -18.64 -9.71 13.06
C LYS A 40 -18.35 -9.53 14.55
N PHE A 41 -17.88 -10.59 15.21
CA PHE A 41 -17.54 -10.58 16.63
C PHE A 41 -16.56 -9.45 16.98
N PHE A 42 -15.42 -9.37 16.27
CA PHE A 42 -14.45 -8.31 16.52
C PHE A 42 -15.01 -6.91 16.26
N PHE A 43 -15.78 -6.72 15.19
CA PHE A 43 -16.38 -5.43 14.84
C PHE A 43 -17.42 -4.97 15.88
N GLU A 44 -18.09 -5.88 16.55
CA GLU A 44 -19.15 -5.58 17.51
C GLU A 44 -18.61 -5.37 18.92
N VAL A 45 -17.53 -6.07 19.29
CA VAL A 45 -16.88 -5.95 20.60
C VAL A 45 -15.86 -4.80 20.63
N LEU A 46 -15.03 -4.65 19.58
CA LEU A 46 -13.89 -3.71 19.59
C LEU A 46 -14.22 -2.29 19.12
N ARG A 47 -15.37 -2.07 18.47
CA ARG A 47 -15.69 -0.73 17.93
C ARG A 47 -15.81 0.33 19.02
N ASN A 48 -16.49 -0.01 20.12
CA ASN A 48 -16.80 0.91 21.21
C ASN A 48 -16.39 0.29 22.54
N ILE A 49 -15.11 -0.08 22.69
CA ILE A 49 -14.64 -0.77 23.91
C ILE A 49 -14.93 0.00 25.22
N HIS A 50 -15.12 1.31 25.10
CA HIS A 50 -15.41 2.20 26.21
C HIS A 50 -16.90 2.25 26.60
N LEU A 51 -17.80 1.74 25.75
CA LEU A 51 -19.22 1.64 26.02
C LEU A 51 -19.55 0.26 26.62
N PRO A 52 -20.64 0.16 27.40
CA PRO A 52 -21.22 -1.13 27.72
C PRO A 52 -21.42 -1.95 26.45
N LEU A 53 -21.12 -3.25 26.55
CA LEU A 53 -21.27 -4.18 25.45
C LEU A 53 -22.71 -4.10 24.93
N LYS A 54 -22.85 -3.69 23.67
CA LYS A 54 -24.16 -3.39 23.08
C LYS A 54 -24.99 -4.64 22.78
N TYR A 55 -24.32 -5.76 22.52
CA TYR A 55 -24.94 -6.96 21.99
C TYR A 55 -25.08 -8.01 23.08
N ASP A 56 -26.32 -8.30 23.47
CA ASP A 56 -26.65 -9.22 24.57
C ASP A 56 -26.11 -10.64 24.36
N GLU A 57 -25.97 -11.06 23.10
CA GLU A 57 -25.38 -12.36 22.73
C GLU A 57 -23.96 -12.55 23.30
N TYR A 58 -23.25 -11.46 23.58
CA TYR A 58 -21.88 -11.52 24.08
C TYR A 58 -21.76 -11.34 25.60
N ILE A 59 -22.83 -10.88 26.28
CA ILE A 59 -22.85 -10.68 27.74
C ILE A 59 -22.50 -11.96 28.52
N PRO A 60 -22.93 -13.18 28.13
CA PRO A 60 -22.53 -14.39 28.83
C PRO A 60 -21.00 -14.59 28.89
N TYR A 61 -20.26 -14.14 27.87
CA TYR A 61 -18.80 -14.28 27.81
C TYR A 61 -18.05 -13.28 28.69
N THR A 62 -18.71 -12.23 29.20
CA THR A 62 -18.05 -11.22 30.06
C THR A 62 -18.11 -11.55 31.54
N LYS A 63 -18.84 -12.60 31.93
CA LYS A 63 -19.09 -12.93 33.35
C LYS A 63 -17.87 -13.51 34.06
N THR A 64 -17.02 -14.20 33.33
CA THR A 64 -15.87 -14.92 33.89
C THR A 64 -14.71 -14.88 32.91
N TRP A 65 -13.53 -14.59 33.43
CA TRP A 65 -12.29 -14.77 32.69
C TRP A 65 -12.05 -16.26 32.40
N VAL A 66 -11.59 -16.56 31.19
CA VAL A 66 -11.13 -17.91 30.84
C VAL A 66 -9.67 -18.02 31.30
N SER A 67 -9.42 -18.71 32.40
CA SER A 67 -8.05 -18.89 32.92
C SER A 67 -7.45 -20.25 32.58
N ASP A 68 -8.15 -21.07 31.81
CA ASP A 68 -7.72 -22.40 31.40
C ASP A 68 -6.59 -22.30 30.37
N GLU A 69 -5.39 -22.67 30.78
CA GLU A 69 -4.16 -22.65 29.97
C GLU A 69 -4.31 -23.41 28.65
N THR A 70 -5.08 -24.50 28.62
CA THR A 70 -5.27 -25.32 27.42
C THR A 70 -6.03 -24.61 26.29
N LYS A 71 -6.60 -23.44 26.58
CA LYS A 71 -7.33 -22.60 25.61
C LYS A 71 -6.45 -21.56 24.92
N TYR A 72 -5.17 -21.47 25.27
CA TYR A 72 -4.27 -20.44 24.78
C TYR A 72 -3.07 -21.03 24.04
N ASN A 73 -2.73 -20.43 22.90
CA ASN A 73 -1.52 -20.79 22.15
C ASN A 73 -0.25 -20.29 22.84
N ASP A 74 -0.34 -19.18 23.57
CA ASP A 74 0.74 -18.59 24.37
C ASP A 74 0.15 -18.11 25.71
N PHE A 75 0.10 -19.03 26.67
CA PHE A 75 -0.47 -18.74 27.98
C PHE A 75 0.44 -17.84 28.83
N ALA A 76 1.75 -17.77 28.54
CA ALA A 76 2.67 -16.95 29.31
C ALA A 76 2.28 -15.46 29.25
N GLN A 77 1.90 -14.98 28.07
CA GLN A 77 1.40 -13.61 27.87
C GLN A 77 0.09 -13.35 28.62
N VAL A 78 -0.78 -14.34 28.65
CA VAL A 78 -2.09 -14.26 29.32
C VAL A 78 -1.93 -14.31 30.84
N ALA A 79 -0.95 -15.07 31.33
CA ALA A 79 -0.59 -15.12 32.74
C ALA A 79 -0.10 -13.76 33.24
N GLU A 80 0.73 -13.05 32.46
CA GLU A 80 1.17 -11.69 32.80
C GLU A 80 -0.02 -10.71 32.87
N PHE A 81 -0.95 -10.77 31.91
CA PHE A 81 -2.18 -9.97 31.97
C PHE A 81 -2.99 -10.26 33.25
N PHE A 82 -3.19 -11.53 33.59
CA PHE A 82 -3.93 -11.91 34.80
C PHE A 82 -3.21 -11.50 36.08
N ASP A 83 -1.89 -11.46 36.09
CA ASP A 83 -1.10 -10.97 37.21
C ASP A 83 -1.34 -9.48 37.42
N TYR A 84 -1.23 -8.65 36.37
CA TYR A 84 -1.59 -7.23 36.43
C TYR A 84 -3.05 -7.00 36.85
N TYR A 85 -3.98 -7.83 36.35
CA TYR A 85 -5.40 -7.74 36.69
C TYR A 85 -5.64 -8.03 38.18
N LYS A 86 -5.07 -9.11 38.71
CA LYS A 86 -5.26 -9.53 40.11
C LYS A 86 -4.56 -8.61 41.10
N THR A 87 -3.41 -8.06 40.72
CA THR A 87 -2.64 -7.13 41.54
C THR A 87 -3.15 -5.69 41.47
N GLY A 88 -4.06 -5.39 40.54
CA GLY A 88 -4.56 -4.03 40.32
C GLY A 88 -3.49 -3.09 39.74
N ALA A 89 -2.48 -3.63 39.08
CA ALA A 89 -1.34 -2.88 38.58
C ALA A 89 -1.58 -2.25 37.19
N PHE A 90 -2.78 -2.40 36.62
CA PHE A 90 -3.20 -1.64 35.44
C PHE A 90 -3.39 -0.17 35.78
N LEU A 91 -3.01 0.69 34.85
CA LEU A 91 -3.32 2.11 34.89
C LEU A 91 -4.84 2.28 34.94
N GLU A 92 -5.33 3.00 35.96
CA GLU A 92 -6.75 3.22 36.12
C GLU A 92 -7.32 4.10 35.00
N LYS A 93 -8.61 3.91 34.72
CA LYS A 93 -9.32 4.68 33.70
C LYS A 93 -9.35 6.16 34.07
N GLY A 94 -8.78 7.01 33.22
CA GLY A 94 -8.75 8.47 33.39
C GLY A 94 -7.41 9.02 33.90
N GLU A 95 -6.48 8.15 34.29
CA GLU A 95 -5.12 8.53 34.67
C GLU A 95 -4.28 9.00 33.48
N LEU A 96 -3.28 9.84 33.75
CA LEU A 96 -2.39 10.40 32.74
C LEU A 96 -1.46 9.33 32.17
N PHE A 97 -1.71 8.96 30.92
CA PHE A 97 -0.87 8.04 30.16
C PHE A 97 0.34 8.74 29.54
N SER A 98 1.52 8.09 29.59
CA SER A 98 2.74 8.53 28.91
C SER A 98 3.54 7.34 28.38
N ILE A 99 3.87 7.35 27.09
CA ILE A 99 4.72 6.34 26.45
C ILE A 99 6.17 6.33 27.00
N TYR A 100 6.57 7.37 27.73
CA TYR A 100 7.88 7.47 28.36
C TYR A 100 7.96 6.78 29.72
N ASN A 101 6.82 6.36 30.26
CA ASN A 101 6.77 5.47 31.41
C ASN A 101 6.75 4.02 30.88
N GLU A 102 7.81 3.26 31.17
CA GLU A 102 7.96 1.88 30.67
C GLU A 102 6.81 0.96 31.08
N GLN A 103 6.25 1.16 32.27
CA GLN A 103 5.12 0.36 32.76
C GLN A 103 3.86 0.63 31.93
N TYR A 104 3.62 1.90 31.58
CA TYR A 104 2.47 2.28 30.75
C TYR A 104 2.66 1.83 29.30
N LEU A 105 3.87 1.95 28.76
CA LEU A 105 4.19 1.45 27.42
C LEU A 105 3.92 -0.05 27.28
N ARG A 106 4.27 -0.86 28.30
CA ARG A 106 3.95 -2.30 28.33
C ARG A 106 2.44 -2.56 28.35
N GLN A 107 1.67 -1.77 29.07
CA GLN A 107 0.20 -1.87 29.10
C GLN A 107 -0.48 -1.40 27.79
N THR A 108 0.18 -0.54 27.00
CA THR A 108 -0.38 0.05 25.77
C THR A 108 -0.58 -0.94 24.64
N TYR A 109 0.20 -2.03 24.62
CA TYR A 109 0.01 -3.12 23.66
C TYR A 109 -1.36 -3.83 23.83
N ALA A 110 -2.17 -3.47 24.84
CA ALA A 110 -3.42 -4.12 25.20
C ALA A 110 -4.70 -3.28 25.09
N SER A 111 -4.68 -1.97 24.76
CA SER A 111 -5.94 -1.17 24.75
C SER A 111 -5.84 0.19 24.02
N THR A 112 -6.93 0.65 23.37
CA THR A 112 -7.02 1.99 22.72
C THR A 112 -8.40 2.66 22.91
N ASP A 113 -8.41 3.96 23.28
CA ASP A 113 -9.57 4.69 23.83
C ASP A 113 -9.95 6.02 23.10
N LYS A 114 -11.27 6.31 22.96
CA LYS A 114 -12.02 7.61 23.07
C LYS A 114 -13.46 7.56 22.48
N TYR A 115 -14.40 8.36 23.03
CA TYR A 115 -15.86 8.37 22.77
C TYR A 115 -16.41 9.62 22.05
N PHE A 116 -17.46 9.44 21.22
CA PHE A 116 -18.47 10.44 20.83
C PHE A 116 -19.86 9.78 20.66
N ASP A 117 -20.93 10.42 21.15
CA ASP A 117 -22.31 9.91 21.20
C ASP A 117 -23.19 10.33 20.00
N TYR A 118 -22.57 10.83 18.93
CA TYR A 118 -23.22 11.28 17.71
C TYR A 118 -22.31 11.06 16.50
N ALA A 119 -22.88 10.77 15.34
CA ALA A 119 -22.11 10.59 14.10
C ALA A 119 -21.65 11.96 13.56
N VAL A 120 -20.45 12.39 13.94
CA VAL A 120 -19.79 13.55 13.34
C VAL A 120 -19.07 13.13 12.07
N PHE A 121 -19.46 13.70 10.93
CA PHE A 121 -18.73 13.52 9.69
C PHE A 121 -17.90 14.76 9.40
N ALA A 122 -16.58 14.59 9.30
CA ALA A 122 -15.70 15.62 8.76
C ALA A 122 -15.63 15.48 7.24
N ARG A 123 -15.94 16.56 6.51
CA ARG A 123 -15.73 16.63 5.05
C ARG A 123 -14.45 17.39 4.75
N GLN A 124 -13.48 16.72 4.15
CA GLN A 124 -12.22 17.33 3.74
C GLN A 124 -12.03 17.19 2.23
N ARG A 125 -11.62 18.27 1.57
CA ARG A 125 -11.15 18.22 0.18
C ARG A 125 -9.79 17.52 0.17
N ARG A 126 -9.66 16.46 -0.63
CA ARG A 126 -8.43 15.67 -0.76
C ARG A 126 -7.94 15.73 -2.19
N LEU A 127 -6.62 15.84 -2.37
CA LEU A 127 -5.98 15.73 -3.68
C LEU A 127 -6.29 14.35 -4.28
N ASN A 128 -6.46 14.30 -5.59
CA ASN A 128 -6.66 13.06 -6.34
C ASN A 128 -6.14 13.22 -7.77
N HIS A 129 -6.02 12.10 -8.49
CA HIS A 129 -5.69 12.08 -9.91
C HIS A 129 -6.63 11.15 -10.70
N LYS A 130 -6.72 11.39 -12.02
CA LYS A 130 -7.34 10.41 -12.93
C LYS A 130 -6.37 9.24 -13.12
N PRO A 131 -6.86 8.00 -13.26
CA PRO A 131 -6.01 6.87 -13.61
C PRO A 131 -5.31 7.13 -14.94
N PHE A 132 -4.06 6.71 -15.06
CA PHE A 132 -3.28 6.82 -16.28
C PHE A 132 -2.54 5.50 -16.54
N SER A 133 -2.11 5.31 -17.77
CA SER A 133 -1.25 4.18 -18.15
C SER A 133 -0.05 4.67 -18.93
N TYR A 134 1.03 3.92 -18.86
CA TYR A 134 2.14 4.05 -19.80
C TYR A 134 2.36 2.72 -20.54
N THR A 135 2.80 2.85 -21.79
CA THR A 135 3.19 1.71 -22.64
C THR A 135 4.67 1.80 -22.91
N MET A 136 5.41 0.76 -22.51
CA MET A 136 6.84 0.64 -22.72
C MET A 136 7.11 -0.39 -23.81
N ASN A 137 7.70 0.06 -24.92
CA ASN A 137 8.21 -0.82 -25.97
C ASN A 137 9.72 -0.97 -25.80
N VAL A 138 10.20 -2.20 -25.62
CA VAL A 138 11.60 -2.50 -25.34
C VAL A 138 12.12 -3.55 -26.30
N MET A 139 13.23 -3.26 -26.96
CA MET A 139 14.02 -4.26 -27.70
C MET A 139 15.09 -4.83 -26.77
N SER A 140 15.18 -6.16 -26.70
CA SER A 140 16.07 -6.85 -25.76
C SER A 140 16.71 -8.07 -26.42
N ASP A 141 18.00 -8.30 -26.17
CA ASP A 141 18.65 -9.60 -26.45
C ASP A 141 18.59 -10.53 -25.22
N TYR A 142 18.11 -10.02 -24.09
CA TYR A 142 17.95 -10.75 -22.86
C TYR A 142 16.62 -11.50 -22.84
N THR A 143 16.69 -12.79 -22.48
CA THR A 143 15.54 -13.63 -22.14
C THR A 143 15.63 -13.98 -20.66
N GLY A 144 14.56 -13.73 -19.91
CA GLY A 144 14.51 -13.99 -18.47
C GLY A 144 13.66 -12.98 -17.72
N LYS A 145 13.75 -13.02 -16.39
CA LYS A 145 13.00 -12.12 -15.51
C LYS A 145 13.74 -10.79 -15.33
N ALA A 146 13.00 -9.68 -15.36
CA ALA A 146 13.54 -8.35 -15.14
C ALA A 146 12.59 -7.50 -14.29
N ILE A 147 13.13 -6.46 -13.67
CA ILE A 147 12.42 -5.50 -12.84
C ILE A 147 12.39 -4.16 -13.54
N ILE A 148 11.19 -3.61 -13.71
CA ILE A 148 10.97 -2.25 -14.18
C ILE A 148 10.70 -1.38 -12.96
N ARG A 149 11.46 -0.29 -12.81
CA ARG A 149 11.19 0.78 -11.84
C ARG A 149 10.76 2.04 -12.56
N ALA A 150 9.77 2.72 -12.00
CA ALA A 150 9.28 4.01 -12.47
C ALA A 150 9.41 5.04 -11.35
N PHE A 151 9.98 6.18 -11.69
CA PHE A 151 10.12 7.34 -10.83
C PHE A 151 9.46 8.55 -11.47
N VAL A 152 9.04 9.50 -10.65
CA VAL A 152 8.58 10.81 -11.09
C VAL A 152 9.37 11.90 -10.37
N GLY A 153 9.83 12.90 -11.11
CA GLY A 153 10.66 13.98 -10.56
C GLY A 153 10.51 15.29 -11.33
N PRO A 154 11.10 16.38 -10.82
CA PRO A 154 11.09 17.67 -11.49
C PRO A 154 11.81 17.57 -12.83
N LYS A 155 11.31 18.31 -13.83
CA LYS A 155 12.02 18.46 -15.10
C LYS A 155 13.34 19.22 -14.89
N PHE A 156 14.41 18.74 -15.51
CA PHE A 156 15.69 19.44 -15.62
C PHE A 156 16.12 19.57 -17.07
N ASP A 157 16.87 20.64 -17.38
CA ASP A 157 17.27 20.95 -18.76
C ASP A 157 18.61 20.30 -19.14
N ARG A 158 19.59 20.28 -18.22
CA ARG A 158 20.92 19.71 -18.49
C ARG A 158 21.06 18.40 -17.76
N PHE A 159 21.59 17.37 -18.44
CA PHE A 159 21.71 16.04 -17.86
C PHE A 159 22.53 16.01 -16.56
N PHE A 160 23.57 16.84 -16.45
CA PHE A 160 24.39 16.93 -15.23
C PHE A 160 23.62 17.49 -14.02
N ASP A 161 22.54 18.23 -14.23
CA ASP A 161 21.69 18.73 -13.14
C ASP A 161 21.00 17.58 -12.40
N LEU A 162 20.89 16.39 -13.03
CA LEU A 162 20.37 15.18 -12.40
C LEU A 162 21.10 14.86 -11.08
N GLN A 163 22.39 15.19 -10.93
CA GLN A 163 23.10 14.96 -9.68
C GLN A 163 22.46 15.71 -8.50
N PHE A 164 21.96 16.92 -8.76
CA PHE A 164 21.23 17.72 -7.77
C PHE A 164 19.77 17.25 -7.66
N TYR A 165 19.12 16.97 -8.79
CA TYR A 165 17.70 16.65 -8.84
C TYR A 165 17.34 15.22 -8.43
N LYS A 166 18.26 14.27 -8.45
CA LYS A 166 18.01 12.84 -8.19
C LYS A 166 17.29 12.57 -6.87
N LYS A 167 17.55 13.39 -5.84
CA LYS A 167 16.89 13.29 -4.52
C LYS A 167 15.40 13.68 -4.52
N TYR A 168 14.94 14.35 -5.57
CA TYR A 168 13.54 14.73 -5.76
C TYR A 168 12.77 13.76 -6.66
N PHE A 169 13.43 12.70 -7.17
CA PHE A 169 12.75 11.62 -7.87
C PHE A 169 12.15 10.65 -6.86
N PHE A 170 10.83 10.48 -6.95
CA PHE A 170 10.06 9.60 -6.09
C PHE A 170 9.72 8.32 -6.86
N GLU A 171 10.00 7.16 -6.26
CA GLU A 171 9.66 5.86 -6.84
C GLU A 171 8.15 5.62 -6.71
N ILE A 172 7.47 5.57 -7.85
CA ILE A 172 6.01 5.38 -7.91
C ILE A 172 5.65 3.93 -8.19
N ASP A 173 6.52 3.17 -8.84
CA ASP A 173 6.25 1.77 -9.16
C ASP A 173 7.52 0.91 -9.32
N GLN A 174 7.37 -0.38 -9.03
CA GLN A 174 8.35 -1.43 -9.22
C GLN A 174 7.62 -2.75 -9.48
N TYR A 175 7.91 -3.44 -10.58
CA TYR A 175 7.23 -4.69 -10.91
C TYR A 175 8.09 -5.64 -11.74
N LEU A 176 7.82 -6.93 -11.53
CA LEU A 176 8.45 -8.05 -12.24
C LEU A 176 7.79 -8.24 -13.61
N VAL A 177 8.63 -8.44 -14.62
CA VAL A 177 8.22 -8.78 -15.98
C VAL A 177 9.06 -9.93 -16.52
N ASP A 178 8.48 -10.69 -17.44
CA ASP A 178 9.18 -11.69 -18.23
C ASP A 178 9.60 -11.07 -19.57
N PHE A 179 10.88 -11.15 -19.89
CA PHE A 179 11.47 -10.69 -21.15
C PHE A 179 11.75 -11.87 -22.08
N THR A 180 11.51 -11.64 -23.35
CA THR A 180 11.99 -12.49 -24.45
C THR A 180 12.96 -11.72 -25.34
N ALA A 181 13.85 -12.43 -26.02
CA ALA A 181 14.67 -11.82 -27.05
C ALA A 181 13.79 -11.23 -28.18
N GLY A 182 14.11 -10.02 -28.64
CA GLY A 182 13.32 -9.25 -29.59
C GLY A 182 12.46 -8.17 -28.93
N LYS A 183 11.26 -7.96 -29.48
CA LYS A 183 10.34 -6.89 -29.09
C LYS A 183 9.47 -7.31 -27.90
N ASN A 184 9.50 -6.51 -26.84
CA ASN A 184 8.65 -6.64 -25.67
C ASN A 184 7.75 -5.39 -25.54
N THR A 185 6.52 -5.56 -25.07
CA THR A 185 5.57 -4.46 -24.86
C THR A 185 4.91 -4.61 -23.50
N PHE A 186 5.12 -3.64 -22.62
CA PHE A 186 4.56 -3.62 -21.28
C PHE A 186 3.57 -2.47 -21.15
N VAL A 187 2.35 -2.77 -20.73
CA VAL A 187 1.32 -1.76 -20.43
C VAL A 187 1.11 -1.80 -18.93
N ARG A 188 1.22 -0.64 -18.27
CA ARG A 188 1.08 -0.53 -16.82
C ARG A 188 0.09 0.58 -16.48
N ASN A 189 -0.93 0.25 -15.69
CA ASN A 189 -1.89 1.22 -15.17
C ASN A 189 -1.45 1.73 -13.80
N SER A 190 -1.73 2.99 -13.49
CA SER A 190 -1.41 3.62 -12.21
C SER A 190 -2.04 2.89 -11.02
N ARG A 191 -3.20 2.24 -11.21
CA ARG A 191 -3.89 1.48 -10.16
C ARG A 191 -3.21 0.16 -9.78
N ASP A 192 -2.24 -0.28 -10.59
CA ASP A 192 -1.51 -1.52 -10.33
C ASP A 192 -0.18 -1.27 -9.61
N PHE A 193 0.15 0.00 -9.29
CA PHE A 193 1.45 0.37 -8.71
C PHE A 193 1.67 -0.32 -7.35
N TYR A 194 2.86 -0.90 -7.17
CA TYR A 194 3.08 -1.99 -6.20
C TYR A 194 2.84 -1.63 -4.73
N TRP A 195 2.96 -0.36 -4.37
CA TRP A 195 2.81 0.12 -2.99
C TRP A 195 1.76 1.19 -2.81
N SER A 196 0.98 1.50 -3.86
CA SER A 196 -0.20 2.36 -3.74
C SER A 196 -1.39 1.59 -3.20
N VAL A 197 -2.18 2.21 -2.32
CA VAL A 197 -3.41 1.62 -1.77
C VAL A 197 -4.59 2.56 -1.95
N LYS A 198 -5.77 1.99 -2.16
CA LYS A 198 -7.02 2.74 -2.17
C LYS A 198 -7.34 3.26 -0.78
N ASP A 199 -8.22 4.24 -0.75
CA ASP A 199 -8.76 4.70 0.51
C ASP A 199 -9.61 3.67 1.20
N ARG A 200 -9.65 3.79 2.53
CA ARG A 200 -10.40 2.90 3.39
C ARG A 200 -11.89 3.00 3.13
N THR A 201 -12.53 1.86 2.98
CA THR A 201 -13.97 1.70 3.18
C THR A 201 -14.30 2.12 4.62
N MET A 202 -15.35 2.93 4.77
CA MET A 202 -15.80 3.37 6.08
C MET A 202 -16.28 2.19 6.92
N TYR A 203 -16.09 2.25 8.23
CA TYR A 203 -16.53 1.20 9.16
C TYR A 203 -17.97 0.73 8.89
N THR A 204 -18.92 1.65 8.70
CA THR A 204 -20.34 1.30 8.52
C THR A 204 -20.59 0.50 7.25
N ASP A 205 -19.89 0.84 6.17
CA ASP A 205 -20.03 0.15 4.88
C ASP A 205 -19.36 -1.22 4.94
N LEU A 206 -18.22 -1.31 5.61
CA LEU A 206 -17.52 -2.57 5.83
C LEU A 206 -18.35 -3.51 6.72
N TYR A 207 -18.89 -3.02 7.83
CA TYR A 207 -19.77 -3.79 8.71
C TYR A 207 -21.03 -4.24 7.97
N LYS A 208 -21.65 -3.36 7.16
CA LYS A 208 -22.78 -3.75 6.31
C LYS A 208 -22.43 -4.91 5.37
N LYS A 209 -21.29 -4.82 4.66
CA LYS A 209 -20.82 -5.90 3.78
C LYS A 209 -20.59 -7.21 4.54
N ILE A 210 -20.01 -7.15 5.74
CA ILE A 210 -19.82 -8.33 6.61
C ILE A 210 -21.18 -8.96 6.94
N MET A 211 -22.17 -8.16 7.35
CA MET A 211 -23.49 -8.67 7.72
C MET A 211 -24.25 -9.26 6.53
N LEU A 212 -24.19 -8.62 5.35
CA LEU A 212 -24.75 -9.17 4.11
C LEU A 212 -24.09 -10.52 3.75
N GLY A 213 -22.77 -10.61 3.90
CA GLY A 213 -22.01 -11.84 3.74
C GLY A 213 -22.43 -12.94 4.70
N TYR A 214 -22.47 -12.61 5.99
CA TYR A 214 -22.79 -13.54 7.08
C TYR A 214 -24.21 -14.10 6.96
N ASN A 215 -25.17 -13.27 6.54
CA ASN A 215 -26.55 -13.65 6.32
C ASN A 215 -26.78 -14.39 4.98
N GLY A 216 -25.74 -14.61 4.18
CA GLY A 216 -25.82 -15.30 2.89
C GLY A 216 -26.50 -14.49 1.78
N GLN A 217 -26.63 -13.16 1.95
CA GLN A 217 -27.29 -12.28 0.99
C GLN A 217 -26.33 -11.84 -0.12
N GLU A 218 -25.05 -11.66 0.20
CA GLU A 218 -23.99 -11.32 -0.77
C GLU A 218 -22.73 -12.14 -0.50
N LYS A 219 -21.81 -12.24 -1.47
CA LYS A 219 -20.49 -12.83 -1.24
C LYS A 219 -19.51 -11.75 -0.80
N PHE A 220 -18.79 -11.97 0.30
CA PHE A 220 -17.77 -11.05 0.77
C PHE A 220 -16.43 -11.35 0.09
N ALA A 221 -16.01 -10.51 -0.85
CA ALA A 221 -14.73 -10.66 -1.52
C ALA A 221 -13.57 -10.24 -0.60
N LEU A 222 -12.55 -11.09 -0.48
CA LEU A 222 -11.29 -10.76 0.17
C LEU A 222 -10.45 -9.92 -0.79
N ASP A 223 -10.46 -8.60 -0.57
CA ASP A 223 -9.76 -7.62 -1.39
C ASP A 223 -8.62 -6.96 -0.60
N MET A 224 -7.40 -7.05 -1.14
CA MET A 224 -6.21 -6.40 -0.57
C MET A 224 -5.91 -5.04 -1.21
N SER A 225 -6.81 -4.50 -2.04
CA SER A 225 -6.65 -3.17 -2.65
C SER A 225 -6.71 -2.02 -1.63
N GLU A 226 -7.24 -2.29 -0.44
CA GLU A 226 -7.18 -1.44 0.75
C GLU A 226 -6.26 -2.07 1.81
N ALA A 227 -5.06 -2.54 1.47
CA ALA A 227 -4.12 -3.11 2.45
C ALA A 227 -3.77 -2.11 3.58
N HIS A 228 -3.50 -2.58 4.81
CA HIS A 228 -3.23 -1.69 5.97
C HIS A 228 -2.03 -0.76 5.73
N CYS A 229 -1.04 -1.22 4.98
CA CYS A 229 0.14 -0.43 4.64
C CYS A 229 0.27 -0.18 3.14
N GLY A 230 0.34 1.10 2.76
CA GLY A 230 0.71 1.58 1.43
C GLY A 230 0.61 3.10 1.32
N PHE A 231 1.19 3.65 0.27
CA PHE A 231 1.07 5.07 -0.05
C PHE A 231 -0.33 5.34 -0.64
N PRO A 232 -1.06 6.39 -0.22
CA PRO A 232 -2.40 6.64 -0.78
C PRO A 232 -2.34 6.88 -2.29
N ASP A 233 -3.05 6.06 -3.07
CA ASP A 233 -3.10 6.15 -4.55
C ASP A 233 -3.41 7.57 -5.01
N ARG A 234 -4.39 8.22 -4.38
CA ARG A 234 -4.79 9.60 -4.68
C ARG A 234 -3.66 10.64 -4.60
N LEU A 235 -2.52 10.33 -3.95
CA LEU A 235 -1.38 11.23 -3.75
C LEU A 235 -0.17 10.87 -4.63
N ILE A 236 -0.27 9.86 -5.52
CA ILE A 236 0.86 9.37 -6.32
C ILE A 236 1.46 10.43 -7.24
N LEU A 237 0.63 11.40 -7.64
CA LEU A 237 1.05 12.57 -8.39
C LEU A 237 0.96 13.82 -7.51
N PRO A 238 1.93 14.74 -7.62
CA PRO A 238 1.82 16.04 -6.98
C PRO A 238 0.66 16.86 -7.56
N LYS A 239 0.23 17.89 -6.84
CA LYS A 239 -0.73 18.87 -7.36
C LYS A 239 -0.10 19.61 -8.55
N GLY A 240 -0.60 19.35 -9.75
CA GLY A 240 -0.15 20.01 -10.97
C GLY A 240 -0.49 21.50 -11.06
N TRP A 241 -0.14 22.11 -12.18
CA TRP A 241 -0.55 23.47 -12.54
C TRP A 241 -1.69 23.42 -13.54
N THR A 242 -2.51 24.47 -13.59
CA THR A 242 -3.54 24.62 -14.63
C THR A 242 -2.91 24.68 -16.03
N SER A 243 -1.73 25.28 -16.15
CA SER A 243 -0.92 25.35 -17.38
C SER A 243 -0.12 24.07 -17.67
N GLY A 244 -0.17 23.07 -16.80
CA GLY A 244 0.70 21.90 -16.84
C GLY A 244 2.02 22.14 -16.12
N MET A 245 2.25 21.40 -15.04
CA MET A 245 3.51 21.41 -14.31
C MET A 245 4.52 20.51 -15.02
N PRO A 246 5.66 21.04 -15.48
CA PRO A 246 6.68 20.25 -16.17
C PRO A 246 7.37 19.30 -15.20
N MET A 247 7.29 18.01 -15.49
CA MET A 247 7.86 16.92 -14.71
C MET A 247 8.50 15.91 -15.67
N GLN A 248 9.23 14.94 -15.13
CA GLN A 248 9.81 13.85 -15.89
C GLN A 248 9.51 12.53 -15.21
N PHE A 249 9.04 11.55 -16.00
CA PHE A 249 9.12 10.15 -15.61
C PHE A 249 10.51 9.62 -15.92
N TYR A 250 11.05 8.82 -15.02
CA TYR A 250 12.29 8.09 -15.23
C TYR A 250 12.01 6.59 -15.08
N PHE A 251 12.49 5.81 -16.04
CA PHE A 251 12.37 4.36 -16.05
C PHE A 251 13.74 3.72 -16.08
N ILE A 252 13.90 2.64 -15.32
CA ILE A 252 15.07 1.77 -15.39
C ILE A 252 14.65 0.30 -15.35
N ILE A 253 15.30 -0.50 -16.18
CA ILE A 253 15.09 -1.94 -16.27
C ILE A 253 16.34 -2.66 -15.76
N THR A 254 16.22 -3.53 -14.76
CA THR A 254 17.32 -4.33 -14.24
C THR A 254 17.01 -5.82 -14.36
N PRO A 255 18.00 -6.70 -14.55
CA PRO A 255 17.76 -8.13 -14.46
C PRO A 255 17.25 -8.48 -13.06
N TYR A 256 16.36 -9.46 -12.96
CA TYR A 256 15.90 -9.98 -11.68
C TYR A 256 17.01 -10.85 -11.08
N THR A 257 17.57 -10.43 -9.95
CA THR A 257 18.72 -11.10 -9.32
C THR A 257 18.40 -11.67 -7.95
N ALA A 258 17.13 -11.80 -7.57
CA ALA A 258 16.77 -12.31 -6.25
C ALA A 258 17.47 -13.66 -5.99
N LYS A 259 18.33 -13.67 -4.98
CA LYS A 259 18.67 -14.91 -4.28
C LYS A 259 17.43 -15.22 -3.45
N THR A 260 16.89 -16.42 -3.58
CA THR A 260 15.83 -16.91 -2.69
C THR A 260 16.24 -16.62 -1.25
N TYR A 261 15.63 -15.61 -0.62
CA TYR A 261 15.75 -15.43 0.82
C TYR A 261 15.24 -16.71 1.44
N GLU A 262 16.07 -17.34 2.28
CA GLU A 262 15.68 -18.55 3.01
C GLU A 262 14.34 -18.30 3.69
N GLN A 263 13.42 -19.25 3.50
CA GLN A 263 12.00 -19.19 3.88
C GLN A 263 11.81 -19.23 5.40
N GLY A 264 12.35 -18.25 6.14
CA GLY A 264 12.25 -18.16 7.60
C GLY A 264 11.26 -17.10 8.10
N TYR A 265 11.11 -15.99 7.37
CA TYR A 265 10.12 -14.95 7.69
C TYR A 265 9.01 -15.00 6.65
N GLN A 266 7.77 -15.26 7.07
CA GLN A 266 6.59 -15.14 6.21
C GLN A 266 6.15 -13.68 6.23
N TYR A 267 6.21 -13.01 5.08
CA TYR A 267 5.77 -11.63 4.93
C TYR A 267 4.24 -11.60 4.75
N ASP A 268 3.53 -11.20 5.81
CA ASP A 268 2.08 -10.93 5.74
C ASP A 268 1.81 -9.45 5.45
N LYS A 269 1.32 -9.18 4.23
CA LYS A 269 0.94 -7.82 3.78
C LYS A 269 -0.20 -7.20 4.59
N THR A 270 -0.91 -8.01 5.40
CA THR A 270 -2.08 -7.61 6.18
C THR A 270 -1.69 -6.74 7.37
N PHE A 271 -0.54 -7.01 8.01
CA PHE A 271 -0.14 -6.36 9.26
C PHE A 271 1.09 -5.48 9.15
N THR A 272 2.02 -5.76 8.21
CA THR A 272 3.30 -5.05 8.16
C THR A 272 3.58 -4.45 6.79
N CYS A 273 4.35 -3.35 6.83
CA CYS A 273 4.86 -2.72 5.63
C CYS A 273 6.02 -3.50 4.99
N GLY A 274 6.51 -4.61 5.55
CA GLY A 274 7.63 -5.40 4.98
C GLY A 274 8.89 -4.60 4.62
N VAL A 275 9.01 -3.35 5.09
CA VAL A 275 10.15 -2.45 4.81
C VAL A 275 11.36 -2.91 5.61
N GLU A 276 11.15 -3.32 6.86
CA GLU A 276 12.20 -3.79 7.76
C GLU A 276 12.86 -5.10 7.29
N SER A 277 12.12 -5.99 6.63
CA SER A 277 12.65 -7.28 6.18
C SER A 277 13.25 -7.27 4.78
N GLY A 278 13.10 -6.18 4.02
CA GLY A 278 13.50 -6.13 2.60
C GLY A 278 12.69 -7.07 1.68
N MET A 279 11.70 -7.79 2.21
CA MET A 279 10.95 -8.83 1.48
C MET A 279 9.95 -8.29 0.47
N ARG A 280 9.71 -6.97 0.45
CA ARG A 280 8.88 -6.31 -0.59
C ARG A 280 9.61 -6.12 -1.91
N PHE A 281 10.92 -6.33 -1.95
CA PHE A 281 11.73 -5.99 -3.11
C PHE A 281 12.02 -7.23 -3.94
N TYR A 282 11.93 -7.06 -5.24
CA TYR A 282 12.23 -8.12 -6.19
C TYR A 282 13.73 -8.39 -6.31
N ASP A 283 14.59 -7.57 -5.71
CA ASP A 283 16.03 -7.79 -5.74
C ASP A 283 16.72 -7.16 -4.52
N SER A 284 18.04 -7.32 -4.48
CA SER A 284 18.90 -6.82 -3.42
C SER A 284 19.49 -5.45 -3.74
N LEU A 285 18.88 -4.68 -4.66
CA LEU A 285 19.36 -3.32 -4.96
C LEU A 285 18.95 -2.36 -3.84
N PRO A 286 19.75 -1.31 -3.56
CA PRO A 286 19.41 -0.36 -2.50
C PRO A 286 18.11 0.40 -2.77
N PHE A 287 17.50 0.88 -1.68
CA PHE A 287 16.34 1.76 -1.75
C PHE A 287 16.61 3.01 -2.58
N GLY A 288 15.74 3.28 -3.55
CA GLY A 288 15.89 4.40 -4.47
C GLY A 288 16.97 4.19 -5.53
N TYR A 289 17.45 2.96 -5.73
CA TYR A 289 18.35 2.66 -6.84
C TYR A 289 17.75 3.12 -8.19
N PRO A 290 18.52 3.84 -9.03
CA PRO A 290 19.96 4.12 -8.94
C PRO A 290 20.29 5.52 -8.37
N PHE A 291 19.30 6.25 -7.84
CA PHE A 291 19.45 7.58 -7.28
C PHE A 291 19.89 7.61 -5.81
N ASP A 292 20.06 6.43 -5.22
CA ASP A 292 20.59 6.16 -3.88
C ASP A 292 22.01 6.71 -3.66
N ARG A 293 22.77 6.95 -4.73
CA ARG A 293 24.21 7.26 -4.69
C ARG A 293 24.62 8.44 -5.57
N VAL A 294 25.83 8.95 -5.37
CA VAL A 294 26.45 9.95 -6.26
C VAL A 294 26.57 9.39 -7.67
N ILE A 295 26.15 10.17 -8.67
CA ILE A 295 26.15 9.78 -10.07
C ILE A 295 27.52 10.07 -10.68
N ASN A 296 28.13 9.04 -11.27
CA ASN A 296 29.27 9.21 -12.16
C ASN A 296 28.78 9.20 -13.61
N PHE A 297 28.72 10.38 -14.21
CA PHE A 297 28.16 10.58 -15.54
C PHE A 297 28.94 9.91 -16.68
N ASN A 298 30.18 9.45 -16.43
CA ASN A 298 30.96 8.74 -17.44
C ASN A 298 30.34 7.38 -17.84
N TYR A 299 29.56 6.77 -16.95
CA TYR A 299 28.96 5.45 -17.19
C TYR A 299 27.52 5.31 -16.67
N PHE A 300 26.96 6.33 -16.02
CA PHE A 300 25.63 6.22 -15.42
C PHE A 300 24.53 5.95 -16.43
N TYR A 301 24.48 6.72 -17.54
CA TYR A 301 23.35 6.63 -18.45
C TYR A 301 23.50 5.46 -19.41
N THR A 302 22.74 4.42 -19.17
CA THR A 302 22.76 3.18 -19.95
C THR A 302 21.46 3.02 -20.75
N LYS A 303 21.46 2.07 -21.69
CA LYS A 303 20.37 1.93 -22.67
C LYS A 303 19.07 1.34 -22.11
N ASN A 304 19.15 0.81 -20.89
CA ASN A 304 18.02 0.34 -20.09
C ASN A 304 17.46 1.45 -19.17
N MET A 305 17.93 2.70 -19.31
CA MET A 305 17.41 3.89 -18.64
C MET A 305 16.68 4.78 -19.65
N TYR A 306 15.61 5.44 -19.21
CA TYR A 306 14.84 6.35 -20.05
C TYR A 306 14.16 7.47 -19.26
N PHE A 307 14.36 8.72 -19.68
CA PHE A 307 13.62 9.88 -19.18
C PHE A 307 12.54 10.29 -20.18
N LYS A 308 11.35 10.64 -19.67
CA LYS A 308 10.23 11.14 -20.45
C LYS A 308 9.65 12.39 -19.82
N ASP A 309 9.76 13.51 -20.53
CA ASP A 309 9.06 14.74 -20.17
C ASP A 309 7.54 14.54 -20.20
N VAL A 310 6.88 15.04 -19.16
CA VAL A 310 5.43 15.02 -18.99
C VAL A 310 4.94 16.34 -18.40
N PHE A 311 3.64 16.58 -18.53
CA PHE A 311 2.96 17.68 -17.84
C PHE A 311 1.89 17.12 -16.91
N ILE A 312 1.89 17.60 -15.66
CA ILE A 312 0.84 17.28 -14.69
C ILE A 312 -0.12 18.47 -14.63
N PHE A 313 -1.34 18.26 -15.10
CA PHE A 313 -2.39 19.27 -15.11
C PHE A 313 -3.23 19.18 -13.83
N HIS A 314 -3.63 20.34 -13.29
CA HIS A 314 -4.58 20.41 -12.19
C HIS A 314 -5.86 21.10 -12.64
N THR A 315 -6.99 20.45 -12.39
CA THR A 315 -8.33 20.97 -12.63
C THR A 315 -9.11 21.01 -11.33
N GLU A 316 -9.69 22.15 -10.99
CA GLU A 316 -10.66 22.22 -9.91
C GLU A 316 -12.02 21.72 -10.41
N GLU A 317 -12.47 20.59 -9.88
CA GLU A 317 -13.67 19.88 -10.32
C GLU A 317 -14.94 20.75 -10.24
N MET A 318 -14.97 21.79 -9.38
CA MET A 318 -16.10 22.71 -9.27
C MET A 318 -16.35 23.55 -10.53
N LYS A 319 -15.36 23.72 -11.43
CA LYS A 319 -15.56 24.44 -12.71
C LYS A 319 -16.17 23.56 -13.82
N MET A 320 -16.19 22.23 -13.68
CA MET A 320 -16.77 21.35 -14.70
C MET A 320 -18.28 21.14 -14.55
N ASN A 321 -18.82 21.32 -13.34
CA ASN A 321 -20.27 21.22 -13.10
C ASN A 321 -21.00 22.56 -13.27
N GLN A 322 -20.30 23.60 -13.77
CA GLN A 322 -20.87 24.87 -14.21
C GLN A 322 -20.85 24.91 -15.75
N THR A 323 -21.55 24.00 -16.39
CA THR A 323 -22.05 24.22 -17.75
C THR A 323 -23.36 24.98 -17.65
N TYR A 324 -23.43 26.11 -18.36
CA TYR A 324 -24.60 26.97 -18.55
C TYR A 324 -25.82 26.21 -19.07
#